data_AF-A0A655G0I2-F1
#
_entry.id   AF-A0A655G0I2-F1
#
_cell.length_a   1.000
_cell.length_b   1.000
_cell.length_c   1.000
_cell.angle_alpha   90.00
_cell.angle_beta   90.00
_cell.angle_gamma   90.00
#
_symmetry.space_group_name_H-M   'P 1'
#
loop_
_entity.id
_entity.type
_entity.pdbx_description
1 polymer ?
#
loop_
_entity_poly.entity_id
_entity_poly.type
_entity_poly.pdbx_seq_one_letter_code
_entity_poly.pdbx_strand_id
1 'polypeptide(L)'
;MRDAGAQTLTVFGLHTPHSVFGDTEGLAERLTAAVLASLNSVLAEPIQDVLWTDAQSKPCIETTTTLDLQRTLGMTGGNIFHGALSWPFADNDDPLDTPARQWGVATDHERIMLCGSGARRGGAVSGIGGHNAAMAVLACLASRRKSP
;
A
#
# COMPACT_ATOMS: atom_id res chain seq x y z
N MET A 1 -26.65 -10.00 4.34
CA MET A 1 -25.34 -10.66 4.09
C MET A 1 -24.88 -11.43 5.32
N ARG A 2 -24.73 -10.81 6.51
CA ARG A 2 -24.38 -11.54 7.76
C ARG A 2 -25.39 -12.63 8.13
N ASP A 3 -26.68 -12.34 8.03
CA ASP A 3 -27.74 -13.31 8.35
C ASP A 3 -27.82 -14.48 7.35
N ALA A 4 -27.18 -14.34 6.19
CA ALA A 4 -27.14 -15.38 5.15
C ALA A 4 -25.91 -16.30 5.27
N GLY A 5 -25.08 -16.12 6.31
CA GLY A 5 -23.85 -16.91 6.52
C GLY A 5 -22.69 -16.60 5.56
N ALA A 6 -22.85 -15.60 4.68
CA ALA A 6 -21.85 -15.24 3.69
C ALA A 6 -20.57 -14.68 4.34
N GLN A 7 -19.41 -15.05 3.77
CA GLN A 7 -18.08 -14.59 4.19
C GLN A 7 -17.43 -13.77 3.08
N THR A 8 -16.44 -12.96 3.44
CA THR A 8 -15.61 -12.20 2.47
C THR A 8 -14.18 -12.70 2.50
N LEU A 9 -13.61 -12.98 1.33
CA LEU A 9 -12.20 -13.31 1.16
C LEU A 9 -11.50 -12.17 0.41
N THR A 10 -10.36 -11.72 0.92
CA THR A 10 -9.48 -10.78 0.22
C THR A 10 -8.17 -11.48 -0.10
N VAL A 11 -7.79 -11.51 -1.37
CA VAL A 11 -6.53 -12.09 -1.83
C VAL A 11 -5.61 -10.97 -2.27
N PHE A 12 -4.45 -10.86 -1.62
CA PHE A 12 -3.37 -9.98 -2.07
C PHE A 12 -2.40 -10.79 -2.93
N GLY A 13 -2.30 -10.42 -4.21
CA GLY A 13 -1.33 -11.00 -5.13
C GLY A 13 0.04 -10.32 -5.05
N LEU A 14 0.99 -10.84 -5.82
CA LEU A 14 2.25 -10.14 -6.09
C LEU A 14 1.96 -8.78 -6.74
N HIS A 15 2.75 -7.76 -6.42
CA HIS A 15 2.66 -6.48 -7.10
C HIS A 15 2.87 -6.68 -8.61
N THR A 16 1.88 -6.24 -9.41
CA THR A 16 1.84 -6.38 -10.87
C THR A 16 1.89 -4.98 -11.49
N PRO A 17 3.09 -4.38 -11.68
CA PRO A 17 3.19 -3.04 -12.24
C PRO A 17 2.59 -3.01 -13.63
N HIS A 18 1.60 -2.14 -13.87
CA HIS A 18 0.96 -2.00 -15.17
C HIS A 18 1.96 -1.61 -16.28
N SER A 19 3.08 -0.98 -15.93
CA SER A 19 4.20 -0.70 -16.86
C SER A 19 4.83 -1.95 -17.47
N VAL A 20 4.74 -3.12 -16.82
CA VAL A 20 5.29 -4.39 -17.32
C VAL A 20 4.34 -5.08 -18.29
N PHE A 21 3.03 -4.91 -18.12
CA PHE A 21 2.02 -5.61 -18.90
C PHE A 21 1.62 -4.89 -20.19
N GLY A 22 2.05 -3.64 -20.38
CA GLY A 22 1.78 -2.86 -21.59
C GLY A 22 0.28 -2.62 -21.77
N ASP A 23 -0.35 -3.38 -22.67
CA ASP A 23 -1.79 -3.37 -22.84
C ASP A 23 -2.49 -4.02 -21.63
N THR A 24 -3.24 -3.18 -20.92
CA THR A 24 -3.98 -3.56 -19.71
C THR A 24 -5.40 -4.01 -20.00
N GLU A 25 -5.84 -4.02 -21.26
CA GLU A 25 -7.15 -4.57 -21.63
C GLU A 25 -7.22 -6.06 -21.22
N GLY A 26 -8.30 -6.45 -20.55
CA GLY A 26 -8.48 -7.81 -20.04
C GLY A 26 -7.52 -8.22 -18.91
N LEU A 27 -6.67 -7.32 -18.39
CA LEU A 27 -5.67 -7.67 -17.38
C LEU A 27 -6.34 -8.12 -16.07
N ALA A 28 -7.40 -7.42 -15.65
CA ALA A 28 -8.15 -7.78 -14.45
C ALA A 28 -8.69 -9.21 -14.56
N GLU A 29 -9.37 -9.54 -15.65
CA GLU A 29 -9.96 -10.86 -15.90
C GLU A 29 -8.91 -11.97 -15.93
N ARG A 30 -7.76 -11.73 -16.57
CA ARG A 30 -6.63 -12.68 -16.57
C ARG A 30 -6.08 -12.91 -15.17
N LEU A 31 -5.91 -11.84 -14.37
CA LEU A 31 -5.44 -11.94 -13.00
C LEU A 31 -6.46 -12.65 -12.10
N THR A 32 -7.75 -12.35 -12.24
CA THR A 32 -8.84 -13.06 -11.56
C THR A 32 -8.78 -14.55 -11.86
N ALA A 33 -8.68 -14.93 -13.14
CA ALA A 33 -8.62 -16.33 -13.55
C ALA A 33 -7.39 -17.05 -12.97
N ALA A 34 -6.22 -16.38 -12.96
CA ALA A 34 -5.00 -16.93 -12.37
C ALA A 34 -5.12 -17.14 -10.85
N VAL A 35 -5.74 -16.20 -10.13
CA VAL A 35 -5.98 -16.33 -8.68
C VAL A 35 -6.95 -17.47 -8.40
N LEU A 36 -8.06 -17.58 -9.14
CA LEU A 36 -9.02 -18.67 -8.97
C LEU A 36 -8.38 -20.05 -9.26
N ALA A 37 -7.55 -20.15 -10.30
CA ALA A 37 -6.79 -21.36 -10.60
C ALA A 37 -5.81 -21.72 -9.46
N SER A 38 -5.13 -20.72 -8.89
CA SER A 38 -4.21 -20.93 -7.76
C SER A 38 -4.93 -21.34 -6.47
N LEU A 39 -6.13 -20.83 -6.21
CA LEU A 39 -6.95 -21.30 -5.08
C LEU A 39 -7.37 -22.75 -5.33
N ASN A 40 -7.89 -23.05 -6.51
CA ASN A 40 -8.35 -24.39 -6.85
C ASN A 40 -7.24 -25.45 -6.87
N SER A 41 -5.97 -25.08 -7.00
CA SER A 41 -4.87 -26.05 -6.90
C SER A 41 -4.66 -26.60 -5.49
N VAL A 42 -5.21 -25.95 -4.46
CA VAL A 42 -5.07 -26.36 -3.05
C VAL A 42 -6.40 -26.66 -2.36
N LEU A 43 -7.53 -26.36 -3.00
CA LEU A 43 -8.86 -26.66 -2.49
C LEU A 43 -9.30 -28.06 -2.96
N ALA A 44 -10.11 -28.73 -2.14
CA ALA A 44 -10.69 -30.03 -2.49
C ALA A 44 -11.76 -29.93 -3.59
N GLU A 45 -12.44 -28.78 -3.65
CA GLU A 45 -13.54 -28.48 -4.57
C GLU A 45 -13.32 -27.07 -5.19
N PRO A 46 -13.85 -26.80 -6.39
CA PRO A 46 -13.73 -25.49 -7.03
C PRO A 46 -14.33 -24.36 -6.18
N ILE A 47 -13.58 -23.28 -5.95
CA ILE A 47 -14.06 -22.10 -5.21
C ILE A 47 -15.28 -21.45 -5.85
N GLN A 48 -15.47 -21.64 -7.16
CA GLN A 48 -16.59 -21.09 -7.93
C GLN A 48 -17.95 -21.59 -7.42
N ASP A 49 -18.00 -22.79 -6.84
CA ASP A 49 -19.23 -23.41 -6.37
C ASP A 49 -19.81 -22.71 -5.13
N VAL A 50 -19.00 -21.90 -4.46
CA VAL A 50 -19.38 -21.15 -3.24
C VAL A 50 -19.35 -19.63 -3.43
N LEU A 51 -19.16 -19.14 -4.66
CA LEU A 51 -19.23 -17.72 -4.95
C LEU A 51 -20.67 -17.24 -4.92
N TRP A 52 -20.91 -16.18 -4.13
CA TRP A 52 -22.18 -15.48 -4.17
C TRP A 52 -22.38 -14.84 -5.56
N THR A 53 -23.62 -14.71 -6.02
CA THR A 53 -23.94 -14.01 -7.26
C THR A 53 -24.68 -12.70 -7.00
N ASP A 54 -24.39 -11.68 -7.80
CA ASP A 54 -25.08 -10.39 -7.74
C ASP A 54 -26.48 -10.44 -8.37
N ALA A 55 -27.16 -9.27 -8.42
CA ALA A 55 -28.50 -9.15 -8.99
C ALA A 55 -28.55 -9.43 -10.52
N GLN A 56 -27.41 -9.51 -11.19
CA GLN A 56 -27.27 -9.84 -12.61
C GLN A 56 -26.72 -11.27 -12.79
N SER A 57 -26.73 -12.10 -11.74
CA SER A 57 -26.22 -13.47 -11.76
C SER A 57 -24.73 -13.58 -12.07
N LYS A 58 -23.95 -12.52 -11.88
CA LYS A 58 -22.49 -12.57 -12.01
C LYS A 58 -21.86 -12.96 -10.67
N PRO A 59 -20.75 -13.71 -10.65
CA PRO A 59 -20.02 -13.97 -9.42
C PRO A 59 -19.60 -12.65 -8.75
N CYS A 60 -19.81 -12.56 -7.44
CA CYS A 60 -19.39 -11.43 -6.60
C CYS A 60 -17.87 -11.45 -6.43
N ILE A 61 -17.13 -11.09 -7.48
CA ILE A 61 -15.69 -10.90 -7.48
C ILE A 61 -15.39 -9.48 -7.92
N GLU A 62 -14.60 -8.79 -7.10
CA GLU A 62 -13.98 -7.52 -7.46
C GLU A 62 -12.47 -7.75 -7.65
N THR A 63 -11.90 -7.16 -8.69
CA THR A 63 -10.46 -7.21 -8.94
C THR A 63 -9.96 -5.80 -9.18
N THR A 64 -9.00 -5.39 -8.35
CA THR A 64 -8.41 -4.06 -8.37
C THR A 64 -6.94 -4.18 -8.73
N THR A 65 -6.56 -3.65 -9.90
CA THR A 65 -5.19 -3.69 -10.41
C THR A 65 -4.37 -2.49 -9.94
N THR A 66 -3.05 -2.52 -10.15
CA THR A 66 -2.18 -1.36 -9.86
C THR A 66 -2.56 -0.11 -10.68
N LEU A 67 -3.10 -0.31 -11.89
CA LEU A 67 -3.61 0.79 -12.72
C LEU A 67 -4.90 1.38 -12.14
N ASP A 68 -5.79 0.52 -11.63
CA ASP A 68 -7.02 0.97 -10.97
C ASP A 68 -6.69 1.79 -9.73
N LEU A 69 -5.76 1.32 -8.88
CA LEU A 69 -5.29 2.06 -7.71
C LEU A 69 -4.70 3.42 -8.09
N GLN A 70 -3.93 3.49 -9.18
CA GLN A 70 -3.38 4.76 -9.66
C GLN A 70 -4.48 5.72 -10.15
N ARG A 71 -5.45 5.23 -10.93
CA ARG A 71 -6.51 6.05 -11.52
C ARG A 71 -7.55 6.51 -10.49
N THR A 72 -7.93 5.62 -9.59
CA THR A 72 -9.04 5.84 -8.64
C THR A 72 -8.58 6.47 -7.33
N LEU A 73 -7.41 6.08 -6.82
CA LEU A 73 -6.90 6.52 -5.52
C LEU A 73 -5.67 7.45 -5.63
N GLY A 74 -5.15 7.69 -6.84
CA GLY A 74 -3.93 8.48 -7.02
C GLY A 74 -2.67 7.79 -6.48
N MET A 75 -2.72 6.46 -6.28
CA MET A 75 -1.55 5.71 -5.82
C MET A 75 -0.59 5.49 -6.98
N THR A 76 0.44 6.33 -7.09
CA THR A 76 1.46 6.23 -8.15
C THR A 76 2.03 4.82 -8.24
N GLY A 77 2.02 4.23 -9.43
CA GLY A 77 2.45 2.85 -9.69
C GLY A 77 1.56 1.78 -9.04
N GLY A 78 0.43 2.16 -8.44
CA GLY A 78 -0.37 1.27 -7.59
C GLY A 78 0.31 0.88 -6.28
N ASN A 79 1.23 1.71 -5.78
CA ASN A 79 1.93 1.45 -4.53
C ASN A 79 1.02 1.71 -3.32
N ILE A 80 0.50 0.64 -2.71
CA ILE A 80 -0.42 0.71 -1.55
C ILE A 80 0.21 1.29 -0.27
N PHE A 81 1.54 1.41 -0.22
CA PHE A 81 2.27 2.07 0.87
C PHE A 81 2.79 3.46 0.48
N HIS A 82 2.16 4.11 -0.50
CA HIS A 82 2.45 5.48 -0.91
C HIS A 82 3.91 5.72 -1.34
N GLY A 83 4.47 4.80 -2.12
CA GLY A 83 5.82 4.87 -2.68
C GLY A 83 6.35 3.49 -3.02
N ALA A 84 7.38 3.43 -3.88
CA ALA A 84 8.08 2.18 -4.14
C ALA A 84 8.86 1.73 -2.89
N LEU A 85 9.18 0.43 -2.80
CA LEU A 85 10.04 -0.06 -1.73
C LEU A 85 11.42 0.62 -1.80
N SER A 86 11.85 1.18 -0.68
CA SER A 86 13.14 1.82 -0.51
C SER A 86 13.90 1.22 0.68
N TRP A 87 15.22 1.36 0.70
CA TRP A 87 16.03 0.90 1.83
C TRP A 87 15.63 1.64 3.13
N PRO A 88 15.23 0.94 4.21
CA PRO A 88 14.61 1.57 5.38
C PRO A 88 15.62 2.16 6.38
N PHE A 89 16.92 1.93 6.19
CA PHE A 89 18.00 2.43 7.04
C PHE A 89 18.74 3.56 6.35
N ALA A 90 19.17 4.57 7.11
CA ALA A 90 20.11 5.56 6.59
C ALA A 90 21.45 4.90 6.29
N ASP A 91 22.07 5.29 5.17
CA ASP A 91 23.45 4.89 4.87
C ASP A 91 24.44 5.75 5.66
N ASN A 92 25.70 5.32 5.73
CA ASN A 92 26.73 6.04 6.51
C ASN A 92 26.93 7.48 6.05
N ASP A 93 26.72 7.74 4.76
CA ASP A 93 26.91 9.06 4.14
C ASP A 93 25.61 9.86 4.06
N ASP A 94 24.47 9.31 4.51
CA ASP A 94 23.20 10.06 4.54
C ASP A 94 23.32 11.23 5.55
N PRO A 95 23.02 12.47 5.15
CA PRO A 95 23.08 13.61 6.05
C PRO A 95 21.97 13.51 7.10
N LEU A 96 22.35 13.24 8.36
CA LEU A 96 21.44 13.20 9.51
C LEU A 96 21.53 14.48 10.37
N ASP A 97 21.65 15.63 9.71
CA ASP A 97 21.85 16.96 10.29
C ASP A 97 20.57 17.63 10.82
N THR A 98 19.39 17.14 10.42
CA THR A 98 18.11 17.65 10.90
C THR A 98 17.31 16.56 11.60
N PRO A 99 16.44 16.91 12.59
CA PRO A 99 15.56 15.93 13.20
C PRO A 99 14.68 15.19 12.18
N ALA A 100 14.16 15.88 11.15
CA ALA A 100 13.34 15.24 10.13
C ALA A 100 14.10 14.14 9.36
N ARG A 101 15.39 14.36 9.05
CA ARG A 101 16.24 13.34 8.41
C ARG A 101 16.60 12.21 9.37
N GLN A 102 16.94 12.52 10.62
CA GLN A 102 17.22 11.53 11.67
C GLN A 102 16.04 10.56 11.91
N TRP A 103 14.81 11.09 11.89
CA TRP A 103 13.60 10.30 12.08
C TRP A 103 13.04 9.70 10.77
N GLY A 104 13.65 9.98 9.61
CA GLY A 104 13.27 9.41 8.32
C GLY A 104 11.94 9.92 7.76
N VAL A 105 11.57 11.16 8.09
CA VAL A 105 10.29 11.82 7.75
C VAL A 105 10.49 13.13 6.98
N ALA A 106 11.72 13.41 6.56
CA ALA A 106 12.06 14.60 5.78
C ALA A 106 11.34 14.61 4.41
N THR A 107 11.00 15.81 3.96
CA THR A 107 10.60 16.10 2.58
C THR A 107 11.55 17.16 2.01
N ASP A 108 11.37 17.54 0.75
CA ASP A 108 12.13 18.64 0.13
C ASP A 108 11.82 20.01 0.77
N HIS A 109 10.77 20.10 1.58
CA HIS A 109 10.41 21.31 2.31
C HIS A 109 10.65 21.14 3.82
N GLU A 110 11.55 21.93 4.39
CA GLU A 110 11.95 21.83 5.81
C GLU A 110 10.79 21.92 6.82
N ARG A 111 9.68 22.55 6.44
CA ARG A 111 8.50 22.75 7.30
C ARG A 111 7.40 21.71 7.07
N ILE A 112 7.62 20.77 6.15
CA ILE A 112 6.67 19.70 5.81
C ILE A 112 7.36 18.37 6.10
N MET A 113 6.70 17.53 6.88
CA MET A 113 7.22 16.20 7.25
C MET A 113 6.21 15.14 6.84
N LEU A 114 6.71 13.99 6.40
CA LEU A 114 5.89 12.87 5.96
C LEU A 114 5.54 11.96 7.15
N CYS A 115 4.24 11.89 7.48
CA CYS A 115 3.74 11.13 8.63
C CYS A 115 3.03 9.81 8.28
N GLY A 116 3.06 9.39 7.01
CA GLY A 116 2.34 8.22 6.51
C GLY A 116 3.24 7.02 6.21
N SER A 117 2.63 6.00 5.59
CA SER A 117 3.33 4.76 5.21
C SER A 117 4.42 4.95 4.15
N GLY A 118 4.39 6.08 3.43
CA GLY A 118 5.44 6.47 2.48
C GLY A 118 6.71 7.06 3.11
N ALA A 119 6.76 7.27 4.44
CA ALA A 119 8.00 7.66 5.11
C ALA A 119 9.05 6.54 4.99
N ARG A 120 10.35 6.86 5.14
CA ARG A 120 11.45 5.86 5.00
C ARG A 120 11.23 4.62 5.87
N ARG A 121 10.51 4.79 6.99
CA ARG A 121 10.00 3.71 7.87
C ARG A 121 8.50 3.87 8.14
N GLY A 122 7.68 4.01 7.11
CA GLY A 122 6.25 4.26 7.28
C GLY A 122 5.43 3.06 7.75
N GLY A 123 5.88 1.83 7.49
CA GLY A 123 5.37 0.62 8.15
C GLY A 123 3.86 0.36 8.00
N ALA A 124 3.26 0.67 6.86
CA ALA A 124 1.82 0.47 6.61
C ALA A 124 0.93 1.09 7.71
N VAL A 125 0.11 0.28 8.38
CA VAL A 125 -0.79 0.67 9.47
C VAL A 125 -0.15 0.59 10.86
N SER A 126 1.19 0.57 10.96
CA SER A 126 1.92 0.47 12.24
C SER A 126 1.86 1.74 13.10
N GLY A 127 1.56 2.89 12.50
CA GLY A 127 1.64 4.20 13.19
C GLY A 127 3.07 4.76 13.34
N ILE A 128 4.10 4.05 12.86
CA ILE A 128 5.50 4.48 12.98
C ILE A 128 5.74 5.82 12.26
N GLY A 129 5.22 6.00 11.04
CA GLY A 129 5.37 7.26 10.31
C GLY A 129 4.85 8.47 11.09
N GLY A 130 3.68 8.33 11.71
CA GLY A 130 3.06 9.38 12.53
C GLY A 130 3.87 9.66 13.80
N HIS A 131 4.30 8.60 14.49
CA HIS A 131 5.18 8.71 15.65
C HIS A 131 6.49 9.45 15.32
N ASN A 132 7.18 9.04 14.26
CA ASN A 132 8.46 9.64 13.85
C ASN A 132 8.29 11.12 13.47
N ALA A 133 7.21 11.47 12.77
CA ALA A 133 6.92 12.86 12.43
C ALA A 133 6.69 13.71 13.69
N ALA A 134 5.94 13.19 14.68
CA ALA A 134 5.74 13.88 15.94
C ALA A 134 7.07 14.08 16.70
N MET A 135 7.93 13.06 16.76
CA MET A 135 9.23 13.16 17.42
C MET A 135 10.17 14.15 16.73
N ALA A 136 10.17 14.17 15.39
CA ALA A 136 10.92 15.15 14.62
C ALA A 136 10.45 16.59 14.91
N VAL A 137 9.14 16.83 14.98
CA VAL A 137 8.57 18.14 15.34
C VAL A 137 9.02 18.56 16.74
N LEU A 138 8.93 17.68 17.74
CA LEU A 138 9.35 18.00 19.12
C LEU A 138 10.83 18.36 19.20
N ALA A 139 11.70 17.61 18.52
CA ALA A 139 13.13 17.89 18.46
C ALA A 139 13.46 19.21 17.72
N CYS A 140 12.74 19.51 16.64
CA CYS A 140 12.85 20.79 15.93
C CYS A 140 12.44 21.99 16.82
N LEU A 141 11.38 21.85 17.61
CA LEU A 141 10.96 22.90 18.54
C LEU A 141 11.95 23.08 19.70
N ALA A 142 12.51 21.98 20.22
CA ALA A 142 13.52 22.02 21.27
C ALA A 142 14.83 22.68 20.82
N SER A 143 15.29 22.43 19.59
CA SER A 143 16.50 23.06 19.03
C SER A 143 16.30 24.55 18.76
N ARG A 144 15.12 24.97 18.28
CA ARG A 144 14.79 26.39 18.09
C ARG A 144 14.79 27.18 19.40
N ARG A 145 14.31 26.59 20.50
CA ARG A 145 14.35 27.24 21.83
C ARG A 145 15.77 27.42 22.39
N LYS A 146 16.75 26.69 21.87
CA LYS A 146 18.16 26.77 22.28
C LYS A 146 19.00 27.71 21.41
N SER A 147 18.46 28.19 20.29
CA SER A 147 19.12 29.20 19.46
C SER A 147 18.83 30.59 20.06
N PRO A 148 19.87 31.39 20.38
CA PRO A 148 19.72 32.71 21.01
C PRO A 148 18.96 33.72 20.13
#